data_AF-A0A958EF03-F1
#
_entry.id   AF-A0A958EF03-F1
#
_cell.length_a   1.000
_cell.length_b   1.000
_cell.length_c   1.000
_cell.angle_alpha   90.00
_cell.angle_beta   90.00
_cell.angle_gamma   90.00
#
_symmetry.space_group_name_H-M   'P 1'
#
loop_
_entity.id
_entity.type
_entity.pdbx_description
1 polymer ?
#
loop_
_entity_poly.entity_id
_entity_poly.type
_entity_poly.pdbx_seq_one_letter_code
_entity_poly.pdbx_strand_id
1 'polypeptide(L)'
;EYGMMQAYAEGFEIMEKSPFDLDLRAISSVWQYGSVIRSWLLELAELAFADDPKLTGIKDYVSDSGEGRWTVQAAIDFDVPAPIITASLFARFRSRQEESFGNKVLAALRNQFGGHAVKRK
;
A
#
# COMPACT_ATOMS: atom_id res chain seq x y z
N GLU A 1 -5.64 1.78 -12.22
CA GLU A 1 -5.76 0.76 -11.15
C GLU A 1 -4.71 0.93 -10.05
N TYR A 2 -3.41 0.85 -10.36
CA TYR A 2 -2.30 0.85 -9.37
C TYR A 2 -2.45 1.90 -8.26
N GLY A 3 -2.63 3.17 -8.64
CA GLY A 3 -2.81 4.27 -7.70
C GLY A 3 -4.07 4.18 -6.84
N MET A 4 -5.18 3.72 -7.42
CA MET A 4 -6.45 3.61 -6.70
C MET A 4 -6.40 2.50 -5.65
N MET A 5 -5.87 1.33 -6.03
CA MET A 5 -5.70 0.23 -5.08
C MET A 5 -4.74 0.61 -3.95
N GLN A 6 -3.64 1.29 -4.29
CA GLN A 6 -2.66 1.73 -3.30
C GLN A 6 -3.29 2.74 -2.33
N ALA A 7 -4.07 3.71 -2.84
CA ALA A 7 -4.77 4.67 -2.01
C ALA A 7 -5.80 4.00 -1.07
N TYR A 8 -6.52 2.98 -1.54
CA TYR A 8 -7.39 2.20 -0.67
C TYR A 8 -6.61 1.43 0.39
N ALA A 9 -5.53 0.74 0.01
CA ALA A 9 -4.70 -0.02 0.96
C ALA A 9 -4.18 0.88 2.09
N GLU A 10 -3.62 2.04 1.75
CA GLU A 10 -3.12 3.01 2.73
C GLU A 10 -4.26 3.55 3.61
N GLY A 11 -5.40 3.89 3.02
CA GLY A 11 -6.57 4.39 3.76
C GLY A 11 -7.14 3.36 4.74
N PHE A 12 -7.28 2.10 4.31
CA PHE A 12 -7.77 1.03 5.17
C PHE A 12 -6.77 0.69 6.29
N GLU A 13 -5.46 0.69 6.04
CA GLU A 13 -4.45 0.51 7.11
C GLU A 13 -4.53 1.63 8.15
N ILE A 14 -4.69 2.89 7.73
CA ILE A 14 -4.88 4.03 8.65
C ILE A 14 -6.13 3.83 9.52
N MET A 15 -7.24 3.38 8.92
CA MET A 15 -8.48 3.11 9.66
C MET A 15 -8.32 1.92 10.63
N GLU A 16 -7.64 0.85 10.20
CA GLU A 16 -7.36 -0.33 11.02
C GLU A 16 -6.50 0.00 12.25
N LYS A 17 -5.48 0.86 12.07
CA LYS A 17 -4.59 1.33 13.13
C LYS A 17 -5.18 2.45 13.99
N SER A 18 -6.36 2.96 13.62
CA SER A 18 -7.01 4.02 14.36
C SER A 18 -7.47 3.53 15.76
N PRO A 19 -7.72 4.44 16.72
CA PRO A 19 -8.20 4.05 18.04
C PRO A 19 -9.69 3.64 18.06
N PHE A 20 -10.35 3.64 16.91
CA PHE A 20 -11.78 3.37 16.79
C PHE A 20 -12.02 1.90 16.38
N ASP A 21 -13.07 1.30 16.94
CA ASP A 21 -13.53 -0.02 16.54
C ASP A 21 -14.38 0.10 15.27
N LEU A 22 -13.71 0.17 14.11
CA LEU A 22 -14.33 0.39 12.81
C LEU A 22 -14.66 -0.92 12.10
N ASP A 23 -15.89 -1.04 11.60
CA ASP A 23 -16.27 -2.09 10.67
C ASP A 23 -15.89 -1.67 9.23
N LEU A 24 -14.73 -2.14 8.77
CA LEU A 24 -14.21 -1.80 7.45
C LEU A 24 -15.09 -2.31 6.31
N ARG A 25 -15.80 -3.43 6.51
CA ARG A 25 -16.79 -3.94 5.54
C ARG A 25 -17.95 -2.96 5.44
N ALA A 26 -18.55 -2.58 6.57
CA ALA A 26 -19.65 -1.62 6.56
C ALA A 26 -19.26 -0.27 5.94
N ILE A 27 -18.06 0.23 6.25
CA ILE A 27 -17.52 1.45 5.63
C ILE A 27 -17.41 1.30 4.11
N SER A 28 -16.81 0.21 3.63
CA SER A 28 -16.66 -0.04 2.19
C SER A 28 -18.02 -0.14 1.48
N SER A 29 -19.02 -0.73 2.14
CA SER A 29 -20.39 -0.85 1.64
C SER A 29 -21.10 0.50 1.55
N VAL A 30 -21.02 1.32 2.61
CA VAL A 30 -21.64 2.66 2.60
C VAL A 30 -21.06 3.53 1.50
N TRP A 31 -19.76 3.44 1.22
CA TRP A 31 -19.13 4.18 0.13
C TRP A 31 -19.57 3.74 -1.27
N GLN A 32 -20.25 2.60 -1.42
CA GLN A 32 -20.87 2.24 -2.71
C GLN A 32 -22.11 3.10 -3.02
N TYR A 33 -22.74 3.68 -2.01
CA TYR A 33 -24.01 4.41 -2.15
C TYR A 33 -23.79 5.91 -1.90
N GLY A 34 -24.00 6.72 -2.95
CA GLY A 34 -23.95 8.19 -2.85
C GLY A 34 -22.54 8.79 -2.76
N SER A 35 -21.48 7.99 -2.67
CA SER A 35 -20.09 8.48 -2.73
C SER A 35 -19.61 8.72 -4.17
N VAL A 36 -18.60 9.58 -4.30
CA VAL A 36 -17.89 9.85 -5.57
C VAL A 36 -16.96 8.69 -5.94
N ILE A 37 -16.39 8.00 -4.96
CA ILE A 37 -15.37 6.94 -5.17
C ILE A 37 -15.98 5.55 -5.43
N ARG A 38 -17.30 5.47 -5.63
CA ARG A 38 -17.98 4.21 -5.95
C ARG A 38 -17.32 3.56 -7.16
N SER A 39 -16.95 2.29 -7.01
CA SER A 39 -16.22 1.57 -8.05
C SER A 39 -16.31 0.07 -7.81
N TRP A 40 -16.09 -0.71 -8.87
CA TRP A 40 -15.98 -2.16 -8.77
C TRP A 40 -14.83 -2.60 -7.84
N LEU A 41 -13.73 -1.84 -7.79
CA LEU A 41 -12.63 -2.13 -6.86
C LEU A 41 -13.05 -2.02 -5.40
N LEU A 42 -13.94 -1.08 -5.07
CA LEU A 42 -14.47 -0.91 -3.72
C LEU A 42 -15.44 -2.05 -3.36
N GLU A 43 -16.23 -2.53 -4.32
CA GLU A 43 -17.07 -3.73 -4.16
C GLU A 43 -16.21 -4.97 -3.85
N LEU A 44 -15.08 -5.14 -4.55
CA LEU A 44 -14.14 -6.23 -4.27
C LEU A 44 -13.52 -6.11 -2.87
N ALA A 45 -13.25 -4.89 -2.40
CA ALA A 45 -12.76 -4.68 -1.03
C ALA A 45 -13.81 -5.08 0.01
N GLU A 46 -15.08 -4.71 -0.19
CA GLU A 46 -16.19 -5.15 0.67
C GLU A 46 -16.29 -6.67 0.73
N LEU A 47 -16.21 -7.34 -0.43
CA LEU A 47 -16.25 -8.81 -0.50
C LEU A 47 -15.09 -9.46 0.25
N ALA A 48 -13.88 -8.91 0.15
CA ALA A 48 -12.72 -9.39 0.89
C ALA A 48 -12.92 -9.26 2.42
N PHE A 49 -13.44 -8.12 2.89
CA PHE A 49 -13.73 -7.92 4.31
C PHE A 49 -14.94 -8.74 4.80
N ALA A 50 -15.87 -9.11 3.91
CA ALA A 50 -16.98 -9.99 4.25
C ALA A 50 -16.52 -11.44 4.48
N ASP A 51 -15.51 -11.90 3.76
CA ASP A 51 -14.90 -13.23 3.93
C ASP A 51 -13.99 -13.28 5.16
N ASP A 52 -13.06 -12.33 5.28
CA ASP A 52 -12.17 -12.19 6.44
C ASP A 52 -12.00 -10.71 6.80
N PRO A 53 -12.68 -10.20 7.86
CA PRO A 53 -12.60 -8.80 8.28
C PRO A 53 -11.19 -8.32 8.62
N LYS A 54 -10.27 -9.22 8.95
CA LYS A 54 -8.88 -8.92 9.33
C LYS A 54 -7.85 -9.44 8.33
N LEU A 55 -8.30 -10.05 7.22
CA LEU A 55 -7.45 -10.58 6.15
C LEU A 55 -6.33 -11.50 6.67
N THR A 56 -6.57 -12.22 7.76
CA THR A 56 -5.62 -13.09 8.46
C THR A 56 -5.08 -14.23 7.58
N GLY A 57 -5.85 -14.65 6.57
CA GLY A 57 -5.42 -15.65 5.58
C GLY A 57 -4.44 -15.12 4.52
N ILE A 58 -4.20 -13.81 4.46
CA ILE A 58 -3.43 -13.15 3.40
C ILE A 58 -2.06 -12.71 3.96
N LYS A 59 -0.99 -12.97 3.19
CA LYS A 59 0.35 -12.47 3.53
C LYS A 59 0.50 -11.02 3.08
N ASP A 60 1.30 -10.24 3.82
CA ASP A 60 1.80 -8.93 3.38
C ASP A 60 2.83 -9.08 2.24
N TYR A 61 2.33 -9.47 1.07
CA TYR A 61 3.11 -9.64 -0.14
C TYR A 61 2.21 -9.34 -1.33
N VAL A 62 2.59 -8.33 -2.12
CA VAL A 62 1.82 -7.93 -3.30
C VAL A 62 2.59 -8.26 -4.56
N SER A 63 2.08 -9.22 -5.33
CA SER A 63 2.64 -9.57 -6.63
C SER A 63 2.35 -8.49 -7.68
N ASP A 64 3.17 -8.43 -8.73
CA ASP A 64 2.89 -7.66 -9.94
C ASP A 64 3.17 -8.56 -11.15
N SER A 65 2.29 -8.57 -12.13
CA SER A 65 2.42 -9.33 -13.38
C SER A 65 3.35 -8.65 -14.40
N GLY A 66 3.87 -7.47 -14.08
CA GLY A 66 4.83 -6.70 -14.89
C GLY A 66 4.25 -5.44 -15.53
N GLU A 67 2.92 -5.27 -15.54
CA GLU A 67 2.27 -4.16 -16.24
C GLU A 67 2.63 -2.80 -15.67
N GLY A 68 2.69 -2.70 -14.33
CA GLY A 68 3.16 -1.49 -13.68
C GLY A 68 4.60 -1.13 -14.05
N ARG A 69 5.46 -2.14 -14.28
CA ARG A 69 6.87 -1.93 -14.60
C ARG A 69 7.03 -1.31 -15.98
N TRP A 70 6.44 -1.93 -17.01
CA TRP A 70 6.54 -1.39 -18.35
C TRP A 70 5.77 -0.07 -18.50
N THR A 71 4.68 0.14 -17.74
CA THR A 71 3.97 1.42 -17.72
C THR A 71 4.86 2.54 -17.18
N VAL A 72 5.57 2.32 -16.07
CA VAL A 72 6.50 3.30 -15.50
C VAL A 72 7.69 3.51 -16.43
N GLN A 73 8.22 2.46 -17.05
CA GLN A 73 9.30 2.58 -18.03
C GLN A 73 8.86 3.43 -19.23
N ALA A 74 7.69 3.15 -19.81
CA ALA A 74 7.16 3.93 -20.92
C ALA A 74 6.92 5.40 -20.54
N ALA A 75 6.47 5.66 -19.32
CA ALA A 75 6.32 7.03 -18.82
C ALA A 75 7.67 7.78 -18.78
N ILE A 76 8.75 7.11 -18.39
CA ILE A 76 10.11 7.67 -18.45
C ILE A 76 10.54 7.88 -19.90
N ASP A 77 10.36 6.88 -20.76
CA ASP A 77 10.79 6.94 -22.17
C ASP A 77 10.06 8.05 -22.96
N PHE A 78 8.86 8.44 -22.52
CA PHE A 78 8.06 9.51 -23.13
C PHE A 78 8.11 10.84 -22.37
N ASP A 79 8.99 10.98 -21.36
CA ASP A 79 9.09 12.18 -20.51
C ASP A 79 7.75 12.58 -19.85
N VAL A 80 6.90 11.60 -19.52
CA VAL A 80 5.60 11.81 -18.87
C VAL A 80 5.69 11.51 -17.37
N PRO A 81 5.35 12.47 -16.48
CA PRO A 81 5.37 12.22 -15.04
C PRO A 81 4.24 11.27 -14.61
N ALA A 82 4.61 10.12 -14.04
CA ALA A 82 3.66 9.13 -13.50
C ALA A 82 3.86 8.83 -12.00
N PRO A 83 3.95 9.84 -11.11
CA PRO A 83 4.42 9.67 -9.73
C PRO A 83 3.57 8.69 -8.91
N ILE A 84 2.25 8.73 -9.06
CA ILE A 84 1.34 7.86 -8.29
C ILE A 84 1.50 6.40 -8.68
N ILE A 85 1.61 6.10 -9.98
CA ILE A 85 1.80 4.73 -10.47
C ILE A 85 3.18 4.22 -10.01
N THR A 86 4.21 5.04 -10.12
CA THR A 86 5.58 4.72 -9.66
C THR A 86 5.61 4.41 -8.17
N ALA A 87 5.04 5.26 -7.33
CA ALA A 87 4.97 5.03 -5.88
C ALA A 87 4.23 3.73 -5.55
N SER A 88 3.09 3.49 -6.21
CA SER A 88 2.30 2.27 -6.05
C SER A 88 3.06 1.00 -6.46
N LEU A 89 3.90 1.08 -7.48
CA LEU A 89 4.77 -0.03 -7.89
C LEU A 89 5.86 -0.28 -6.84
N PHE A 90 6.46 0.78 -6.30
CA PHE A 90 7.53 0.66 -5.31
C PHE A 90 7.02 0.14 -3.95
N ALA A 91 5.78 0.47 -3.57
CA ALA A 91 5.12 -0.13 -2.41
C ALA A 91 5.04 -1.66 -2.54
N ARG A 92 4.69 -2.16 -3.73
CA ARG A 92 4.72 -3.62 -4.02
C ARG A 92 6.12 -4.21 -3.92
N PHE A 93 7.17 -3.49 -4.34
CA PHE A 93 8.54 -3.98 -4.20
C PHE A 93 8.96 -4.04 -2.73
N ARG A 94 8.52 -3.06 -1.94
CA ARG A 94 8.80 -3.00 -0.51
C ARG A 94 8.18 -4.19 0.24
N SER A 95 6.96 -4.60 -0.08
CA SER A 95 6.31 -5.76 0.57
C SER A 95 7.02 -7.09 0.32
N ARG A 96 7.87 -7.20 -0.71
CA ARG A 96 8.67 -8.41 -0.98
C ARG A 96 9.96 -8.48 -0.18
N GLN A 97 10.36 -7.37 0.42
CA GLN A 97 11.63 -7.26 1.12
C GLN A 97 11.42 -7.37 2.63
N GLU A 98 11.56 -8.59 3.16
CA GLU A 98 11.53 -8.84 4.61
C GLU A 98 12.54 -7.94 5.34
N GLU A 99 13.77 -7.82 4.82
CA GLU A 99 14.82 -6.97 5.37
C GLU A 99 15.44 -6.06 4.29
N SER A 100 15.50 -4.75 4.54
CA SER A 100 16.13 -3.78 3.63
C SER A 100 17.53 -3.42 4.11
N PHE A 101 18.54 -3.73 3.30
CA PHE A 101 19.90 -3.26 3.52
C PHE A 101 19.98 -1.72 3.53
N GLY A 102 19.24 -1.04 2.64
CA GLY A 102 19.15 0.42 2.61
C GLY A 102 18.65 1.00 3.95
N ASN A 103 17.68 0.36 4.59
CA ASN A 103 17.19 0.78 5.90
C ASN A 103 18.24 0.59 7.01
N LYS A 104 19.10 -0.45 6.92
CA LYS A 104 20.23 -0.63 7.84
C LYS A 104 21.25 0.49 7.68
N VAL A 105 21.60 0.84 6.44
CA VAL A 105 22.50 1.96 6.15
C VAL A 105 21.91 3.26 6.70
N LEU A 106 20.61 3.51 6.46
CA LEU A 106 19.93 4.69 6.99
C LEU A 106 19.95 4.73 8.52
N ALA A 107 19.68 3.62 9.20
CA ALA A 107 19.75 3.53 10.65
C ALA A 107 21.17 3.80 11.17
N ALA A 108 22.20 3.25 10.52
CA ALA A 108 23.59 3.51 10.85
C ALA A 108 23.96 4.99 10.68
N LEU A 109 23.58 5.62 9.56
CA LEU A 109 23.86 7.03 9.31
C LEU A 109 23.16 7.95 10.32
N ARG A 110 21.87 7.68 10.62
CA ARG A 110 21.12 8.41 11.65
C ARG A 110 21.74 8.28 13.03
N ASN A 111 22.36 7.14 13.33
CA ASN A 111 23.11 6.95 14.56
C ASN A 111 24.44 7.70 14.57
N GLN A 112 25.23 7.59 13.49
CA GLN A 112 26.56 8.22 13.41
C GLN A 112 26.48 9.75 13.41
N PHE A 113 25.57 10.33 12.66
CA PHE A 113 25.44 11.79 12.56
C PHE A 113 24.53 12.39 13.64
N GLY A 114 23.40 11.73 13.92
CA GLY A 114 22.34 12.29 14.78
C GLY A 114 22.23 11.65 16.16
N GLY A 115 23.07 10.67 16.50
CA GLY A 115 23.00 9.97 17.79
C GLY A 115 21.73 9.13 18.00
N HIS A 116 20.91 8.92 16.96
CA HIS A 116 19.66 8.16 17.09
C HIS A 116 19.92 6.70 17.48
N ALA A 117 19.12 6.16 18.40
CA ALA A 117 19.26 4.78 18.83
C ALA A 117 19.03 3.78 17.69
N VAL A 118 19.89 2.76 17.59
CA VAL A 118 19.77 1.64 16.66
C VAL A 118 19.24 0.43 17.41
N LYS A 119 18.20 -0.22 16.88
CA LYS A 119 17.74 -1.52 17.39
C LYS A 119 18.67 -2.61 16.87
N ARG A 120 19.26 -3.39 17.78
CA ARG A 120 20.08 -4.58 17.45
C ARG A 120 19.18 -5.82 17.44
N LYS A 121 19.58 -6.82 16.65
CA LYS A 121 18.92 -8.14 16.63
C LYS A 121 19.20 -8.90 17.92
#